data_AF-A0A536UMG2-F1
#
_entry.id   AF-A0A536UMG2-F1
#
_cell.length_a   1.000
_cell.length_b   1.000
_cell.length_c   1.000
_cell.angle_alpha   90.00
_cell.angle_beta   90.00
_cell.angle_gamma   90.00
#
_symmetry.space_group_name_H-M   'P 1'
#
loop_
_entity.id
_entity.type
_entity.pdbx_description
1 polymer ?
#
loop_
_entity_poly.entity_id
_entity_poly.type
_entity_poly.pdbx_seq_one_letter_code
_entity_poly.pdbx_strand_id
1 'polypeptide(L)'
;ALAYELHNDTFGGSRNVPSALSNVNDLNARSKDTGIRLTGQYRFPLFGGDQIVEGDVAEIEYKESGGKDGRFQKYRHTTYAIGLDSKWNGPWRTAIAYTAASAGSCSLFGGVLPCNTSGLDGKQFAVGASYSFSPRTAVFALVAKLWNGHSGQYNNLDGSDAAIGADIQQIALGILHNF
;
A
#
# COMPACT_ATOMS: atom_id res chain seq x y z
N ALA A 1 -16.94 -6.07 1.42
CA ALA A 1 -17.09 -4.91 2.34
C ALA A 1 -16.76 -3.64 1.59
N LEU A 2 -17.41 -2.52 1.92
CA LEU A 2 -17.07 -1.18 1.44
C LEU A 2 -16.64 -0.34 2.64
N ALA A 3 -15.50 0.33 2.52
CA ALA A 3 -14.94 1.19 3.57
C ALA A 3 -14.69 2.60 3.02
N TYR A 4 -14.83 3.59 3.89
CA TYR A 4 -14.55 4.99 3.62
C TYR A 4 -13.77 5.59 4.81
N GLU A 5 -12.71 6.31 4.49
CA GLU A 5 -11.84 7.00 5.44
C GLU A 5 -11.75 8.49 5.06
N LEU A 6 -11.70 9.35 6.09
CA LEU A 6 -11.60 10.79 5.94
C LEU A 6 -10.72 11.36 7.05
N HIS A 7 -9.71 12.13 6.67
CA HIS A 7 -8.93 12.96 7.56
C HIS A 7 -9.01 14.43 7.13
N ASN A 8 -9.24 15.31 8.09
CA ASN A 8 -9.22 16.76 7.85
C ASN A 8 -7.98 17.34 8.54
N ASP A 9 -7.31 18.27 7.85
CA ASP A 9 -6.17 19.04 8.35
C ASP A 9 -4.96 18.19 8.82
N THR A 10 -4.80 16.99 8.24
CA THR A 10 -3.62 16.13 8.38
C THR A 10 -2.51 16.47 7.39
N PHE A 11 -2.85 17.11 6.28
CA PHE A 11 -1.96 17.53 5.20
C PHE A 11 -1.13 16.37 4.61
N GLY A 12 -1.77 15.22 4.37
CA GLY A 12 -1.09 14.02 3.84
C GLY A 12 -0.36 14.27 2.53
N GLY A 13 -0.95 15.08 1.63
CA GLY A 13 -0.27 15.51 0.40
C GLY A 13 0.91 16.43 0.69
N SER A 14 0.68 17.57 1.36
CA SER A 14 1.72 18.56 1.64
C SER A 14 2.90 18.08 2.52
N ARG A 15 2.72 17.00 3.29
CA ARG A 15 3.81 16.37 4.05
C ARG A 15 4.73 15.50 3.18
N ASN A 16 4.28 15.10 1.99
CA ASN A 16 5.00 14.23 1.07
C ASN A 16 5.46 14.94 -0.21
N VAL A 17 5.39 16.27 -0.24
CA VAL A 17 5.95 17.10 -1.32
C VAL A 17 7.12 17.94 -0.81
N PRO A 18 8.02 18.41 -1.69
CA PRO A 18 9.05 19.38 -1.32
C PRO A 18 8.47 20.60 -0.59
N SER A 19 9.23 21.15 0.37
CA SER A 19 8.78 22.27 1.21
C SER A 19 8.29 23.49 0.43
N ALA A 20 8.84 23.74 -0.77
CA ALA A 20 8.40 24.80 -1.67
C ALA A 20 6.96 24.63 -2.17
N LEU A 21 6.48 23.39 -2.26
CA LEU A 21 5.12 23.05 -2.70
C LEU A 21 4.16 22.84 -1.51
N SER A 22 4.66 22.77 -0.28
CA SER A 22 3.87 22.39 0.90
C SER A 22 3.01 23.54 1.45
N ASN A 23 1.81 23.21 1.94
CA ASN A 23 0.92 24.14 2.65
C ASN A 23 0.86 23.92 4.18
N VAL A 24 1.66 23.02 4.77
CA VAL A 24 1.56 22.65 6.20
C VAL A 24 1.63 23.87 7.15
N ASN A 25 2.39 24.91 6.77
CA ASN A 25 2.57 26.12 7.58
C ASN A 25 1.69 27.31 7.11
N ASP A 26 0.76 27.09 6.18
CA ASP A 26 -0.13 28.13 5.69
C ASP A 26 -1.42 28.19 6.52
N LEU A 27 -1.62 29.30 7.25
CA LEU A 27 -2.78 29.49 8.12
C LEU A 27 -4.12 29.48 7.36
N ASN A 28 -4.09 29.78 6.06
CA ASN A 28 -5.29 29.80 5.22
C ASN A 28 -5.56 28.46 4.55
N ALA A 29 -4.60 27.54 4.56
CA ALA A 29 -4.76 26.24 3.92
C ALA A 29 -5.55 25.27 4.80
N ARG A 30 -6.31 24.39 4.16
CA ARG A 30 -7.01 23.27 4.80
C ARG A 30 -6.76 22.02 3.99
N SER A 31 -6.76 20.85 4.63
CA SER A 31 -6.62 19.56 3.94
C SER A 31 -7.83 18.66 4.16
N LYS A 32 -8.12 17.85 3.14
CA LYS A 32 -9.11 16.79 3.16
C LYS A 32 -8.53 15.59 2.42
N ASP A 33 -8.18 14.58 3.20
CA ASP A 33 -7.61 13.34 2.70
C ASP A 33 -8.69 12.24 2.80
N THR A 34 -8.98 11.56 1.70
CA THR A 34 -10.04 10.55 1.62
C THR A 34 -9.54 9.24 1.03
N GLY A 35 -10.07 8.13 1.53
CA GLY A 35 -9.88 6.80 0.97
C GLY A 35 -11.21 6.08 0.81
N ILE A 36 -11.48 5.48 -0.34
CA ILE A 36 -12.60 4.56 -0.54
C ILE A 36 -12.02 3.20 -0.92
N ARG A 37 -12.39 2.14 -0.21
CA ARG A 37 -11.92 0.77 -0.49
C ARG A 37 -13.08 -0.21 -0.64
N LEU A 38 -13.03 -1.01 -1.70
CA LEU A 38 -13.86 -2.18 -1.89
C LEU A 38 -13.01 -3.43 -1.68
N THR A 39 -13.47 -4.31 -0.79
CA THR A 39 -12.82 -5.58 -0.48
C THR A 39 -13.78 -6.74 -0.73
N GLY A 40 -13.32 -7.78 -1.41
CA GLY A 40 -14.05 -9.03 -1.63
C GLY A 40 -13.23 -10.22 -1.17
N GLN A 41 -13.86 -11.19 -0.51
CA GLN A 41 -13.22 -12.43 -0.10
C GLN A 41 -14.11 -13.61 -0.47
N TYR A 42 -13.50 -14.68 -0.97
CA TYR A 42 -14.19 -15.92 -1.29
C TYR A 42 -13.41 -17.11 -0.75
N ARG A 43 -14.14 -17.99 -0.05
CA ARG A 43 -13.61 -19.24 0.49
C ARG A 43 -14.12 -20.42 -0.32
N PHE A 44 -13.22 -21.31 -0.72
CA PHE A 44 -13.57 -22.51 -1.46
C PHE A 44 -12.68 -23.70 -1.07
N PRO A 45 -13.22 -24.93 -1.12
CA PRO A 45 -12.43 -26.13 -0.89
C PRO A 45 -11.61 -26.48 -2.13
N LEU A 46 -10.37 -26.94 -1.94
CA LEU A 46 -9.52 -27.48 -3.00
C LEU A 46 -8.55 -28.51 -2.41
N PHE A 47 -8.40 -29.67 -3.07
CA PHE A 47 -7.54 -30.78 -2.63
C PHE A 47 -7.70 -31.17 -1.14
N GLY A 48 -8.93 -31.13 -0.62
CA GLY A 48 -9.24 -31.49 0.77
C GLY A 48 -8.84 -30.44 1.81
N GLY A 49 -8.48 -29.23 1.38
CA GLY A 49 -8.18 -28.09 2.26
C GLY A 49 -9.02 -26.85 1.92
N ASP A 50 -8.83 -25.79 2.69
CA ASP A 50 -9.57 -24.52 2.57
C ASP A 50 -8.70 -23.45 1.92
N GLN A 51 -9.24 -22.83 0.87
CA GLN A 51 -8.61 -21.73 0.15
C GLN A 51 -9.38 -20.45 0.42
N ILE A 52 -8.68 -19.34 0.56
CA ILE A 52 -9.25 -17.99 0.67
C ILE A 52 -8.59 -17.14 -0.40
N VAL A 53 -9.40 -16.64 -1.35
CA VAL A 53 -8.97 -15.56 -2.24
C VAL A 53 -9.54 -14.25 -1.71
N GLU A 54 -8.71 -13.22 -1.65
CA GLU A 54 -9.08 -11.87 -1.26
C GLU A 54 -8.63 -10.89 -2.33
N GLY A 55 -9.45 -9.88 -2.61
CA GLY A 55 -9.11 -8.80 -3.52
C GLY A 55 -9.58 -7.46 -2.98
N ASP A 56 -8.75 -6.45 -3.20
CA ASP A 56 -9.00 -5.07 -2.80
C ASP A 56 -8.76 -4.12 -3.97
N VAL A 57 -9.60 -3.09 -4.04
CA VAL A 57 -9.34 -1.90 -4.83
C VAL A 57 -9.65 -0.68 -3.97
N ALA A 58 -8.73 0.28 -3.93
CA ALA A 58 -8.96 1.53 -3.22
C ALA A 58 -8.58 2.73 -4.07
N GLU A 59 -9.32 3.81 -3.90
CA GLU A 59 -8.96 5.12 -4.41
C GLU A 59 -8.61 6.03 -3.25
N ILE A 60 -7.45 6.67 -3.34
CA ILE A 60 -6.93 7.58 -2.34
C ILE A 60 -6.81 8.96 -2.98
N GLU A 61 -7.36 9.97 -2.31
CA GLU A 61 -7.29 11.37 -2.73
C GLU A 61 -6.80 12.24 -1.57
N TYR A 62 -5.72 12.97 -1.79
CA TYR A 62 -5.26 14.07 -0.96
C TYR A 62 -5.68 15.36 -1.63
N LYS A 63 -6.43 16.22 -0.94
CA LYS A 63 -6.90 17.48 -1.48
C LYS A 63 -6.72 18.60 -0.47
N GLU A 64 -6.21 19.72 -0.94
CA GLU A 64 -6.00 20.92 -0.13
C GLU A 64 -6.76 22.10 -0.75
N SER A 65 -7.18 23.04 0.10
CA SER A 65 -7.85 24.29 -0.27
C SER A 65 -7.17 25.48 0.40
N GLY A 66 -7.33 26.69 -0.14
CA GLY A 66 -6.78 27.92 0.44
C GLY A 66 -5.25 28.08 0.33
N GLY A 67 -4.57 27.21 -0.42
CA GLY A 67 -3.14 27.32 -0.68
C GLY A 67 -2.81 28.38 -1.74
N LYS A 68 -1.53 28.80 -1.75
CA LYS A 68 -0.99 29.79 -2.69
C LYS A 68 -0.66 29.15 -4.04
N ASP A 69 -0.67 29.95 -5.10
CA ASP A 69 -0.28 29.52 -6.44
C ASP A 69 1.09 28.81 -6.46
N GLY A 70 1.17 27.73 -7.23
CA GLY A 70 2.37 26.88 -7.32
C GLY A 70 2.52 25.86 -6.19
N ARG A 71 1.65 25.86 -5.17
CA ARG A 71 1.66 24.85 -4.10
C ARG A 71 0.76 23.66 -4.40
N PHE A 72 0.98 22.57 -3.66
CA PHE A 72 0.21 21.34 -3.74
C PHE A 72 -1.28 21.63 -3.59
N GLN A 73 -2.09 21.11 -4.50
CA GLN A 73 -3.55 21.21 -4.42
C GLN A 73 -4.19 19.84 -4.30
N LYS A 74 -3.76 18.88 -5.13
CA LYS A 74 -4.42 17.58 -5.18
C LYS A 74 -3.48 16.50 -5.67
N TYR A 75 -3.61 15.30 -5.12
CA TYR A 75 -3.08 14.06 -5.67
C TYR A 75 -4.11 12.94 -5.49
N ARG A 76 -4.35 12.16 -6.54
CA ARG A 76 -5.28 11.03 -6.53
C ARG A 76 -4.69 9.85 -7.26
N HIS A 77 -4.74 8.68 -6.64
CA HIS A 77 -4.26 7.43 -7.22
C HIS A 77 -5.11 6.24 -6.78
N THR A 78 -4.89 5.10 -7.41
CA THR A 78 -5.64 3.86 -7.14
C THR A 78 -4.68 2.77 -6.72
N THR A 79 -5.06 1.99 -5.72
CA THR A 79 -4.33 0.82 -5.27
C THR A 79 -5.16 -0.44 -5.48
N TYR A 80 -4.46 -1.55 -5.68
CA TYR A 80 -5.05 -2.87 -5.92
C TYR A 80 -4.28 -3.90 -5.11
N ALA A 81 -4.98 -4.88 -4.56
CA ALA A 81 -4.38 -6.06 -3.96
C ALA A 81 -5.15 -7.30 -4.36
N ILE A 82 -4.44 -8.42 -4.52
CA ILE A 82 -5.03 -9.75 -4.62
C ILE A 82 -4.15 -10.73 -3.86
N GLY A 83 -4.78 -11.60 -3.07
CA GLY A 83 -4.11 -12.61 -2.28
C GLY A 83 -4.82 -13.95 -2.37
N LEU A 84 -4.04 -15.01 -2.27
CA LEU A 84 -4.53 -16.38 -2.07
C LEU A 84 -3.81 -16.96 -0.85
N ASP A 85 -4.60 -17.31 0.16
CA ASP A 85 -4.17 -18.10 1.31
C ASP A 85 -4.72 -19.51 1.19
N SER A 86 -3.83 -20.49 1.30
CA SER A 86 -4.11 -21.88 1.02
C SER A 86 -3.74 -22.73 2.23
N LYS A 87 -4.75 -23.29 2.89
CA LYS A 87 -4.57 -24.38 3.84
C LYS A 87 -4.77 -25.69 3.10
N TRP A 88 -3.74 -26.51 3.01
CA TRP A 88 -3.80 -27.78 2.29
C TRP A 88 -4.29 -28.92 3.20
N ASN A 89 -4.66 -30.05 2.60
CA ASN A 89 -4.86 -31.28 3.36
C ASN A 89 -3.50 -31.78 3.89
N GLY A 90 -3.15 -31.41 5.12
CA GLY A 90 -1.89 -31.76 5.75
C GLY A 90 -1.25 -30.61 6.52
N PRO A 91 0.08 -30.68 6.78
CA PRO A 91 0.79 -29.71 7.62
C PRO A 91 1.10 -28.39 6.91
N TRP A 92 0.90 -28.32 5.60
CA TRP A 92 1.30 -27.20 4.77
C TRP A 92 0.24 -26.09 4.72
N ARG A 93 0.71 -24.85 4.79
CA ARG A 93 -0.02 -23.66 4.38
C ARG A 93 0.85 -22.85 3.42
N THR A 94 0.24 -22.24 2.41
CA THR A 94 0.93 -21.33 1.51
C THR A 94 0.15 -20.03 1.35
N ALA A 95 0.86 -18.95 1.06
CA ALA A 95 0.26 -17.66 0.77
C ALA A 95 0.99 -17.02 -0.41
N ILE A 96 0.23 -16.36 -1.27
CA ILE A 96 0.74 -15.54 -2.38
C ILE A 96 -0.06 -14.24 -2.40
N ALA A 97 0.63 -13.12 -2.60
CA ALA A 97 0.00 -11.81 -2.65
C ALA A 97 0.67 -10.94 -3.72
N TYR A 98 -0.16 -10.17 -4.43
CA TYR A 98 0.26 -9.12 -5.33
C TYR A 98 -0.45 -7.83 -4.94
N THR A 99 0.32 -6.76 -4.79
CA THR A 99 -0.22 -5.41 -4.55
C THR A 99 0.37 -4.43 -5.55
N ALA A 100 -0.39 -3.41 -5.92
CA ALA A 100 0.05 -2.37 -6.83
C ALA A 100 -0.62 -1.04 -6.52
N ALA A 101 0.05 0.04 -6.89
CA ALA A 101 -0.48 1.39 -6.84
C ALA A 101 -0.16 2.10 -8.15
N SER A 102 -1.14 2.82 -8.70
CA SER A 102 -0.94 3.62 -9.90
C SER A 102 -0.20 4.91 -9.56
N ALA A 103 0.50 5.47 -10.55
CA ALA A 103 1.12 6.78 -10.44
C ALA A 103 0.10 7.90 -10.18
N GLY A 104 -1.17 7.68 -10.55
CA GLY A 104 -2.23 8.65 -10.32
C GLY A 104 -2.05 9.96 -11.09
N SER A 105 -2.70 11.00 -10.58
CA SER A 105 -2.73 12.35 -11.17
C SER A 105 -2.65 13.41 -10.07
N CYS A 106 -2.08 14.57 -10.40
CA CYS A 106 -1.92 15.65 -9.45
C CYS A 106 -2.21 17.03 -10.05
N SER A 107 -2.41 18.01 -9.18
CA SER A 107 -2.53 19.42 -9.54
C SER A 107 -1.90 20.34 -8.48
N LEU A 108 -1.49 21.52 -8.94
CA LEU A 108 -1.01 22.62 -8.11
C LEU A 108 -1.99 23.79 -8.18
N PHE A 109 -2.04 24.61 -7.13
CA PHE A 109 -2.84 25.83 -7.12
C PHE A 109 -2.40 26.80 -8.22
N GLY A 110 -3.37 27.50 -8.80
CA GLY A 110 -3.17 28.45 -9.89
C GLY A 110 -2.79 27.83 -11.24
N GLY A 111 -2.52 26.52 -11.31
CA GLY A 111 -2.11 25.85 -12.56
C GLY A 111 -0.82 26.41 -13.17
N VAL A 112 -0.02 27.14 -12.38
CA VAL A 112 1.13 27.91 -12.86
C VAL A 112 2.27 27.00 -13.34
N LEU A 113 2.37 25.79 -12.78
CA LEU A 113 3.37 24.80 -13.14
C LEU A 113 2.70 23.44 -13.39
N PRO A 114 3.21 22.64 -14.35
CA PRO A 114 2.70 21.29 -14.57
C PRO A 114 3.02 20.41 -13.37
N CYS A 115 2.00 19.71 -12.87
CA CYS A 115 2.16 18.69 -11.86
C CYS A 115 2.45 17.35 -12.55
N ASN A 116 3.48 16.63 -12.09
CA ASN A 116 3.91 15.37 -12.69
C ASN A 116 3.92 14.25 -11.65
N THR A 117 3.34 13.11 -12.00
CA THR A 117 3.30 11.89 -11.18
C THR A 117 4.17 10.76 -11.73
N SER A 118 5.00 11.05 -12.73
CA SER A 118 5.89 10.07 -13.37
C SER A 118 6.75 9.34 -12.34
N GLY A 119 6.62 8.00 -12.32
CA GLY A 119 7.37 7.12 -11.44
C GLY A 119 6.85 7.07 -10.00
N LEU A 120 5.68 7.63 -9.69
CA LEU A 120 5.03 7.47 -8.37
C LEU A 120 4.30 6.14 -8.21
N ASP A 121 4.26 5.29 -9.24
CA ASP A 121 3.70 3.94 -9.16
C ASP A 121 4.59 2.98 -8.38
N GLY A 122 4.01 1.85 -7.97
CA GLY A 122 4.75 0.79 -7.29
C GLY A 122 3.98 -0.51 -7.27
N LYS A 123 4.68 -1.62 -7.09
CA LYS A 123 4.07 -2.94 -6.98
C LYS A 123 4.87 -3.87 -6.09
N GLN A 124 4.20 -4.80 -5.44
CA GLN A 124 4.81 -5.84 -4.62
C GLN A 124 4.31 -7.21 -5.03
N PHE A 125 5.22 -8.18 -4.97
CA PHE A 125 4.88 -9.59 -4.99
C PHE A 125 5.44 -10.25 -3.73
N ALA A 126 4.63 -11.07 -3.07
CA ALA A 126 5.04 -11.85 -1.91
C ALA A 126 4.54 -13.29 -2.02
N VAL A 127 5.37 -14.23 -1.58
CA VAL A 127 5.05 -15.65 -1.50
C VAL A 127 5.61 -16.23 -0.22
N GLY A 128 4.87 -17.12 0.42
CA GLY A 128 5.30 -17.79 1.62
C GLY A 128 4.71 -19.18 1.79
N ALA A 129 5.36 -19.97 2.61
CA ALA A 129 4.92 -21.29 3.00
C ALA A 129 5.22 -21.53 4.48
N SER A 130 4.38 -22.31 5.14
CA SER A 130 4.65 -22.82 6.48
C SER A 130 4.34 -24.30 6.58
N TYR A 131 5.07 -24.97 7.46
CA TYR A 131 4.92 -26.38 7.80
C TYR A 131 4.63 -26.51 9.28
N SER A 132 3.48 -27.08 9.62
CA SER A 132 3.05 -27.30 10.99
C SER A 132 3.51 -28.66 11.50
N PHE A 133 4.32 -28.68 12.56
CA PHE A 133 4.67 -29.90 13.29
C PHE A 133 3.55 -30.30 14.26
N SER A 134 2.84 -29.31 14.78
CA SER A 134 1.69 -29.46 15.67
C SER A 134 0.76 -28.26 15.52
N PRO A 135 -0.44 -28.25 16.12
CA PRO A 135 -1.30 -27.06 16.17
C PRO A 135 -0.64 -25.82 16.81
N ARG A 136 0.46 -26.02 17.55
CA ARG A 136 1.17 -24.97 18.29
C ARG A 136 2.52 -24.63 17.72
N THR A 137 3.10 -25.45 16.84
CA THR A 137 4.47 -25.27 16.34
C THR A 137 4.52 -25.37 14.82
N ALA A 138 5.06 -24.35 14.18
CA ALA A 138 5.31 -24.35 12.75
C ALA A 138 6.64 -23.68 12.41
N VAL A 139 7.25 -24.07 11.29
CA VAL A 139 8.31 -23.29 10.62
C VAL A 139 7.72 -22.59 9.41
N PHE A 140 8.27 -21.43 9.04
CA PHE A 140 7.83 -20.70 7.86
C PHE A 140 8.98 -20.07 7.10
N ALA A 141 8.71 -19.81 5.83
CA ALA A 141 9.54 -19.04 4.92
C ALA A 141 8.67 -18.04 4.13
N LEU A 142 9.17 -16.83 3.92
CA LEU A 142 8.54 -15.77 3.14
C LEU A 142 9.59 -15.09 2.26
N VAL A 143 9.22 -14.80 1.01
CA VAL A 143 9.99 -13.93 0.13
C VAL A 143 9.05 -12.84 -0.39
N ALA A 144 9.51 -11.59 -0.37
CA ALA A 144 8.80 -10.47 -0.95
C ALA A 144 9.74 -9.61 -1.79
N LYS A 145 9.21 -9.04 -2.87
CA LYS A 145 9.89 -8.03 -3.68
C LYS A 145 8.95 -6.89 -3.99
N LEU A 146 9.39 -5.69 -3.66
CA LEU A 146 8.74 -4.42 -3.95
C LEU A 146 9.53 -3.73 -5.05
N TRP A 147 8.84 -3.30 -6.10
CA TRP A 147 9.37 -2.46 -7.16
C TRP A 147 8.77 -1.07 -7.05
N ASN A 148 9.61 -0.06 -6.93
CA ASN A 148 9.21 1.33 -6.95
C ASN A 148 9.41 1.92 -8.35
N GLY A 149 8.48 2.76 -8.80
CA GLY A 149 8.77 3.69 -9.88
C GLY A 149 9.87 4.67 -9.45
N HIS A 150 10.55 5.31 -10.40
CA HIS A 150 11.75 6.12 -10.12
C HIS A 150 11.54 7.30 -9.14
N SER A 151 10.29 7.74 -8.94
CA SER A 151 9.90 8.79 -7.98
C SER A 151 9.14 8.24 -6.76
N GLY A 152 8.84 6.94 -6.71
CA GLY A 152 8.02 6.30 -5.70
C GLY A 152 8.81 5.97 -4.44
N GLN A 153 8.14 5.97 -3.29
CA GLN A 153 8.77 5.66 -2.01
C GLN A 153 7.89 4.69 -1.20
N TYR A 154 7.30 3.70 -1.87
CA TYR A 154 6.63 2.61 -1.17
C TYR A 154 7.65 1.82 -0.35
N ASN A 155 7.20 1.30 0.79
CA ASN A 155 8.08 0.68 1.75
C ASN A 155 7.38 -0.51 2.42
N ASN A 156 8.11 -1.62 2.56
CA ASN A 156 7.69 -2.81 3.28
C ASN A 156 8.69 -3.23 4.36
N LEU A 157 9.69 -2.38 4.64
CA LEU A 157 10.62 -2.53 5.76
C LEU A 157 9.99 -1.99 7.05
N ASP A 158 10.41 -2.55 8.17
CA ASP A 158 10.12 -2.00 9.50
C ASP A 158 11.29 -1.11 9.97
N GLY A 159 10.99 0.04 10.56
CA GLY A 159 11.97 0.90 11.21
C GLY A 159 12.93 1.71 10.31
N SER A 160 12.77 1.70 8.99
CA SER A 160 13.60 2.50 8.06
C SER A 160 12.83 2.94 6.83
N ASP A 161 12.99 4.19 6.39
CA ASP A 161 12.44 4.67 5.13
C ASP A 161 13.24 4.17 3.93
N ALA A 162 12.55 3.72 2.89
CA ALA A 162 13.16 3.41 1.61
C ALA A 162 13.65 4.69 0.93
N ALA A 163 14.77 4.63 0.23
CA ALA A 163 15.16 5.73 -0.67
C ALA A 163 14.15 5.85 -1.82
N ILE A 164 13.97 7.07 -2.34
CA ILE A 164 13.11 7.31 -3.51
C ILE A 164 13.59 6.45 -4.69
N GLY A 165 12.67 5.72 -5.32
CA GLY A 165 12.93 4.82 -6.43
C GLY A 165 13.60 3.50 -6.08
N ALA A 166 13.85 3.23 -4.79
CA ALA A 166 14.54 2.00 -4.39
C ALA A 166 13.61 0.79 -4.41
N ASP A 167 14.03 -0.26 -5.10
CA ASP A 167 13.43 -1.59 -4.99
C ASP A 167 13.86 -2.27 -3.68
N ILE A 168 12.94 -3.03 -3.08
CA ILE A 168 13.19 -3.72 -1.81
C ILE A 168 12.96 -5.21 -2.00
N GLN A 169 13.85 -6.02 -1.45
CA GLN A 169 13.70 -7.48 -1.40
C GLN A 169 13.87 -7.96 0.04
N GLN A 170 12.95 -8.81 0.48
CA GLN A 170 12.93 -9.38 1.81
C GLN A 170 12.86 -10.90 1.73
N ILE A 171 13.59 -11.54 2.64
CA ILE A 171 13.53 -12.98 2.87
C ILE A 171 13.41 -13.17 4.38
N ALA A 172 12.41 -13.92 4.82
CA ALA A 172 12.20 -14.24 6.22
C ALA A 172 12.11 -15.76 6.40
N LEU A 173 12.72 -16.24 7.48
CA LEU A 173 12.65 -17.62 7.96
C LEU A 173 12.38 -17.56 9.45
N GLY A 174 11.49 -18.40 9.96
CA GLY A 174 11.16 -18.36 11.38
C GLY A 174 10.40 -19.57 11.90
N ILE A 175 10.22 -19.58 13.21
CA ILE A 175 9.47 -20.56 13.96
C ILE A 175 8.33 -19.84 14.67
N LEU A 176 7.12 -20.36 14.57
CA LEU A 176 5.96 -19.91 15.32
C LEU A 176 5.66 -20.95 16.40
N HIS A 177 5.62 -20.52 17.66
CA HIS A 177 5.25 -21.37 18.80
C HIS A 177 4.26 -20.66 19.72
N ASN A 178 3.12 -21.31 19.98
CA ASN A 178 2.10 -20.84 20.91
C ASN A 178 2.14 -21.69 22.19
N PHE A 179 2.30 -21.06 23.35
CA PHE A 179 2.37 -21.72 24.66
C PHE A 179 0.98 -22.08 25.19
#